data_AF-A0A399I8B9-F1
#
_entry.id   AF-A0A399I8B9-F1
#
_cell.length_a   1.000
_cell.length_b   1.000
_cell.length_c   1.000
_cell.angle_alpha   90.00
_cell.angle_beta   90.00
_cell.angle_gamma   90.00
#
_symmetry.space_group_name_H-M   'P 1'
#
loop_
_entity.id
_entity.type
_entity.pdbx_description
1 polymer ?
#
loop_
_entity_poly.entity_id
_entity_poly.type
_entity_poly.pdbx_seq_one_letter_code
_entity_poly.pdbx_strand_id
1 'polypeptide(L)'
;MFGWFKKDNEPPLVFPDNRAAFDYACVHMDYPLLLGAIIPALVEEEGRTGAEGERYYLLRLATRGGDRTLWGCTLKEATDFPNIGDLVGFRIVTFASDLPDDMNLVGYIACQFAPVLVKEKGWRIARNLTPANIKQEIHL
;
A
#
# COMPACT_ATOMS: atom_id res chain seq x y z
N MET A 1 16.79 -11.94 -39.12
CA MET A 1 17.64 -12.29 -37.97
C MET A 1 17.04 -11.59 -36.76
N PHE A 2 16.07 -12.22 -36.08
CA PHE A 2 15.33 -11.61 -34.96
C PHE A 2 15.95 -12.08 -33.65
N GLY A 3 16.69 -11.20 -33.00
CA GLY A 3 17.23 -11.45 -31.66
C GLY A 3 16.10 -11.59 -30.66
N TRP A 4 15.98 -12.75 -30.05
CA TRP A 4 15.14 -12.96 -28.87
C TRP A 4 15.55 -11.98 -27.77
N PHE A 5 14.61 -11.14 -27.35
CA PHE A 5 14.70 -10.40 -26.10
C PHE A 5 14.75 -11.43 -24.96
N LYS A 6 15.97 -11.75 -24.48
CA LYS A 6 16.14 -12.35 -23.16
C LYS A 6 15.64 -11.33 -22.15
N LYS A 7 14.39 -11.51 -21.71
CA LYS A 7 13.87 -10.79 -20.56
C LYS A 7 14.71 -11.25 -19.37
N ASP A 8 15.55 -10.36 -18.83
CA ASP A 8 16.31 -10.62 -17.61
C ASP A 8 15.30 -10.81 -16.48
N ASN A 9 14.90 -12.06 -16.25
CA ASN A 9 14.15 -12.48 -15.08
C ASN A 9 15.13 -12.48 -13.89
N GLU A 10 15.48 -11.29 -13.41
CA GLU A 10 16.09 -11.18 -12.09
C GLU A 10 15.15 -11.84 -11.06
N PRO A 11 15.69 -12.66 -10.14
CA PRO A 11 14.88 -13.30 -9.13
C PRO A 11 14.18 -12.24 -8.25
N PRO A 12 12.94 -12.50 -7.80
CA PRO A 12 12.26 -11.61 -6.85
C PRO A 12 13.11 -11.38 -5.60
N LEU A 13 13.10 -10.16 -5.10
CA LEU A 13 13.68 -9.83 -3.81
C LEU A 13 12.70 -10.25 -2.71
N VAL A 14 13.11 -11.20 -1.88
CA VAL A 14 12.31 -11.74 -0.77
C VAL A 14 12.89 -11.22 0.53
N PHE A 15 12.05 -10.58 1.34
CA PHE A 15 12.43 -10.03 2.64
C PHE A 15 12.08 -11.01 3.76
N PRO A 16 12.81 -10.99 4.89
CA PRO A 16 12.55 -11.89 6.02
C PRO A 16 11.18 -11.64 6.66
N ASP A 17 10.70 -10.39 6.66
CA ASP A 17 9.41 -9.98 7.21
C ASP A 17 8.89 -8.69 6.55
N ASN A 18 7.67 -8.31 6.92
CA ASN A 18 7.00 -7.09 6.44
C ASN A 18 7.74 -5.81 6.83
N ARG A 19 8.44 -5.80 7.97
CA ARG A 19 9.15 -4.62 8.45
C ARG A 19 10.40 -4.36 7.60
N ALA A 20 11.18 -5.39 7.31
CA ALA A 20 12.33 -5.31 6.41
C ALA A 20 11.91 -4.88 4.99
N ALA A 21 10.78 -5.38 4.50
CA ALA A 21 10.19 -4.94 3.23
C ALA A 21 9.79 -3.45 3.27
N PHE A 22 9.16 -3.00 4.36
CA PHE A 22 8.81 -1.60 4.58
C PHE A 22 10.04 -0.68 4.64
N ASP A 23 11.07 -1.06 5.41
CA ASP A 23 12.30 -0.28 5.56
C ASP A 23 13.02 -0.16 4.20
N TYR A 24 13.05 -1.24 3.41
CA TYR A 24 13.56 -1.20 2.04
C TYR A 24 12.76 -0.23 1.17
N ALA A 25 11.43 -0.26 1.26
CA ALA A 25 10.57 0.67 0.54
C ALA A 25 10.91 2.13 0.87
N CYS A 26 11.06 2.47 2.16
CA CYS A 26 11.37 3.83 2.59
C CYS A 26 12.74 4.35 2.08
N VAL A 27 13.72 3.47 1.94
CA VAL A 27 15.09 3.84 1.56
C VAL A 27 15.27 3.87 0.05
N HIS A 28 14.67 2.92 -0.66
CA HIS A 28 14.97 2.67 -2.08
C HIS A 28 13.85 3.04 -3.03
N MET A 29 12.60 3.14 -2.56
CA MET A 29 11.45 3.43 -3.40
C MET A 29 10.97 4.85 -3.10
N ASP A 30 11.35 5.80 -3.95
CA ASP A 30 10.86 7.17 -3.87
C ASP A 30 9.41 7.22 -4.40
N TYR A 31 8.44 6.95 -3.53
CA TYR A 31 7.03 6.95 -3.89
C TYR A 31 6.45 8.37 -3.87
N PRO A 32 6.10 8.96 -5.02
CA PRO A 32 5.43 10.24 -5.04
C PRO A 32 3.99 10.07 -4.54
N LEU A 33 3.56 10.95 -3.64
CA LEU A 33 2.20 10.97 -3.12
C LEU A 33 1.29 11.62 -4.18
N LEU A 34 0.74 10.80 -5.09
CA LEU A 34 -0.12 11.23 -6.18
C LEU A 34 -1.52 10.63 -6.07
N LEU A 35 -2.51 11.30 -6.67
CA LEU A 35 -3.86 10.74 -6.80
C LEU A 35 -3.83 9.39 -7.51
N GLY A 36 -4.51 8.39 -6.95
CA GLY A 36 -4.57 7.03 -7.46
C GLY A 36 -3.35 6.16 -7.17
N ALA A 37 -2.26 6.73 -6.63
CA ALA A 37 -1.08 5.95 -6.28
C ALA A 37 -1.37 4.99 -5.12
N ILE A 38 -0.76 3.80 -5.18
CA ILE A 38 -0.75 2.82 -4.09
C ILE A 38 0.62 2.88 -3.43
N ILE A 39 0.65 3.42 -2.21
CA ILE A 39 1.86 3.60 -1.42
C ILE A 39 1.94 2.44 -0.41
N PRO A 40 3.06 1.71 -0.33
CA PRO A 40 3.27 0.74 0.74
C PRO A 40 3.20 1.43 2.10
N ALA A 41 2.58 0.77 3.07
CA ALA A 41 2.45 1.28 4.43
C ALA A 41 2.52 0.13 5.43
N LEU A 42 3.10 0.39 6.59
CA LEU A 42 3.08 -0.55 7.71
C LEU A 42 1.89 -0.23 8.61
N VAL A 43 1.14 -1.24 9.02
CA VAL A 43 0.06 -1.10 10.00
C VAL A 43 0.68 -1.08 11.40
N GLU A 44 0.57 0.05 12.09
CA GLU A 44 1.15 0.26 13.42
C GLU A 44 0.11 0.06 14.53
N GLU A 45 -1.15 0.44 14.31
CA GLU A 45 -2.22 0.38 15.30
C GLU A 45 -3.58 0.06 14.66
N GLU A 46 -4.42 -0.69 15.36
CA GLU A 46 -5.85 -0.83 15.02
C GLU A 46 -6.67 0.20 15.81
N GLY A 47 -7.48 0.96 15.09
CA GLY A 47 -8.35 1.98 15.65
C GLY A 47 -9.80 1.53 15.79
N ARG A 48 -10.71 2.48 15.61
CA ARG A 48 -12.15 2.23 15.72
C ARG A 48 -12.73 1.56 14.48
N THR A 49 -13.85 0.88 14.67
CA THR A 49 -14.78 0.53 13.59
C THR A 49 -15.76 1.68 13.39
N GLY A 50 -15.94 2.11 12.15
CA GLY A 50 -16.91 3.13 11.76
C GLY A 50 -18.33 2.58 11.64
N ALA A 51 -19.28 3.47 11.33
CA ALA A 51 -20.70 3.14 11.37
C ALA A 51 -21.14 2.21 10.23
N GLU A 52 -20.41 2.20 9.12
CA GLU A 52 -20.72 1.36 7.96
C GLU A 52 -19.86 0.09 7.91
N GLY A 53 -19.10 -0.19 8.97
CA GLY A 53 -18.24 -1.37 9.11
C GLY A 53 -16.82 -1.19 8.57
N GLU A 54 -16.46 0.00 8.10
CA GLU A 54 -15.08 0.38 7.82
C GLU A 54 -14.23 0.30 9.09
N ARG A 55 -12.97 -0.15 8.98
CA ARG A 55 -12.04 -0.20 10.11
C ARG A 55 -10.89 0.75 9.88
N TYR A 56 -10.56 1.51 10.92
CA TYR A 56 -9.48 2.49 10.89
C TYR A 56 -8.18 1.90 11.45
N TYR A 57 -7.06 2.28 10.86
CA TYR A 57 -5.72 1.84 11.25
C TYR A 57 -4.75 3.00 11.20
N LEU A 58 -3.82 3.05 12.15
CA LEU A 58 -2.68 3.95 12.05
C LEU A 58 -1.67 3.31 11.11
N LEU A 59 -1.38 4.02 10.02
CA LEU A 59 -0.48 3.58 8.97
C LEU A 59 0.78 4.45 9.00
N ARG A 60 1.93 3.82 8.84
CA ARG A 60 3.18 4.50 8.52
C ARG A 60 3.49 4.33 7.04
N LEU A 61 3.52 5.40 6.27
CA LEU A 61 3.74 5.36 4.82
C LEU A 61 5.21 5.17 4.48
N ALA A 62 5.48 4.38 3.44
CA ALA A 62 6.79 4.24 2.84
C ALA A 62 7.13 5.49 2.01
N THR A 63 7.41 6.58 2.72
CA THR A 63 7.98 7.81 2.17
C THR A 63 9.48 7.83 2.46
N ARG A 64 10.22 8.72 1.81
CA ARG A 64 11.65 8.88 2.07
C ARG A 64 11.89 9.24 3.54
N GLY A 65 12.38 8.28 4.32
CA GLY A 65 12.60 8.42 5.77
C GLY A 65 11.55 7.76 6.66
N GLY A 66 10.40 7.33 6.11
CA GLY A 66 9.39 6.54 6.82
C GLY A 66 8.75 7.24 8.03
N ASP A 67 8.78 8.56 8.08
CA ASP A 67 8.33 9.38 9.21
C ASP A 67 6.84 9.74 9.16
N ARG A 68 6.24 9.71 7.96
CA ARG A 68 4.83 10.08 7.79
C ARG A 68 3.87 8.98 8.24
N THR A 69 3.04 9.31 9.23
CA THR A 69 1.91 8.49 9.67
C THR A 69 0.57 9.14 9.35
N LEU A 70 -0.47 8.32 9.16
CA LEU A 70 -1.85 8.80 9.05
C LEU A 70 -2.83 7.72 9.51
N TRP A 71 -4.06 8.13 9.79
CA TRP A 71 -5.18 7.21 9.93
C TRP A 71 -5.76 6.89 8.55
N GLY A 72 -5.62 5.64 8.13
CA GLY A 72 -6.31 5.10 6.95
C GLY A 72 -7.46 4.19 7.35
N CYS A 73 -8.34 3.87 6.42
CA CYS A 73 -9.42 2.90 6.66
C CYS A 73 -9.51 1.85 5.56
N THR A 74 -10.11 0.71 5.88
CA THR A 74 -10.66 -0.18 4.86
C THR A 74 -11.92 0.43 4.27
N LEU A 75 -12.35 -0.05 3.12
CA LEU A 75 -13.65 0.30 2.57
C LEU A 75 -14.77 -0.42 3.34
N LYS A 76 -15.99 0.12 3.26
CA LYS A 76 -17.21 -0.60 3.62
C LYS A 76 -17.25 -1.93 2.87
N GLU A 77 -17.71 -2.99 3.53
CA GLU A 77 -17.80 -4.35 2.96
C GLU A 77 -16.45 -4.90 2.49
N ALA A 78 -15.34 -4.43 3.08
CA ALA A 78 -14.02 -5.02 2.85
C ALA A 78 -14.07 -6.54 3.03
N THR A 79 -13.41 -7.26 2.12
CA THR A 79 -13.44 -8.73 2.09
C THR A 79 -12.68 -9.36 3.25
N ASP A 80 -11.73 -8.62 3.82
CA ASP A 80 -10.89 -9.00 4.95
C ASP A 80 -10.29 -7.73 5.58
N PHE A 81 -9.57 -7.89 6.69
CA PHE A 81 -8.95 -6.79 7.44
C PHE A 81 -7.46 -7.05 7.70
N PRO A 82 -6.60 -6.02 7.64
CA PRO A 82 -5.19 -6.18 7.96
C PRO A 82 -4.97 -6.29 9.46
N ASN A 83 -3.83 -6.88 9.85
CA ASN A 83 -3.37 -6.96 11.24
C ASN A 83 -2.23 -5.97 11.50
N ILE A 84 -1.98 -5.64 12.76
CA ILE A 84 -0.79 -4.88 13.16
C ILE A 84 0.47 -5.62 12.68
N GLY A 85 1.39 -4.89 12.05
CA GLY A 85 2.60 -5.42 11.42
C GLY A 85 2.42 -5.89 9.98
N ASP A 86 1.21 -5.86 9.41
CA ASP A 86 1.02 -6.14 7.99
C ASP A 86 1.57 -5.00 7.12
N LEU A 87 2.21 -5.39 6.00
CA LEU A 87 2.57 -4.46 4.92
C LEU A 87 1.38 -4.35 3.97
N VAL A 88 0.82 -3.14 3.84
CA VAL A 88 -0.38 -2.90 3.06
C VAL A 88 -0.15 -1.87 1.95
N GLY A 89 -1.00 -1.90 0.93
CA GLY A 89 -1.08 -0.86 -0.09
C GLY A 89 -2.14 0.16 0.26
N PHE A 90 -1.74 1.38 0.61
CA PHE A 90 -2.64 2.50 0.83
C PHE A 90 -2.86 3.25 -0.48
N ARG A 91 -4.11 3.29 -0.96
CA ARG A 91 -4.48 3.98 -2.18
C ARG A 91 -4.93 5.40 -1.88
N ILE A 92 -4.25 6.38 -2.46
CA ILE A 92 -4.60 7.80 -2.34
C ILE A 92 -5.79 8.10 -3.25
N VAL A 93 -6.84 8.71 -2.70
CA VAL A 93 -8.06 9.09 -3.43
C VAL A 93 -8.19 10.59 -3.59
N THR A 94 -7.83 11.38 -2.57
CA THR A 94 -7.87 12.84 -2.65
C THR A 94 -6.89 13.50 -1.68
N PHE A 95 -6.64 14.79 -1.91
CA PHE A 95 -5.94 15.67 -0.98
C PHE A 95 -6.93 16.71 -0.46
N ALA A 96 -7.22 16.67 0.84
CA ALA A 96 -8.06 17.65 1.52
C ALA A 96 -7.27 18.93 1.76
N SER A 97 -7.43 19.92 0.86
CA SER A 97 -6.67 21.17 0.87
C SER A 97 -6.99 22.11 2.04
N ASP A 98 -8.08 21.83 2.75
CA ASP A 98 -8.52 22.53 3.95
C ASP A 98 -7.91 21.98 5.25
N LEU A 99 -7.22 20.83 5.17
CA LEU A 99 -6.53 20.22 6.30
C LEU A 99 -5.02 20.53 6.28
N PRO A 100 -4.35 20.49 7.45
CA PRO A 100 -2.90 20.55 7.55
C PRO A 100 -2.20 19.51 6.66
N ASP A 101 -0.98 19.83 6.19
CA ASP A 101 -0.24 19.02 5.22
C ASP A 101 0.04 17.59 5.69
N ASP A 102 0.11 17.35 7.00
CA ASP A 102 0.27 16.03 7.61
C ASP A 102 -1.04 15.22 7.61
N MET A 103 -2.20 15.89 7.61
CA MET A 103 -3.54 15.28 7.66
C MET A 103 -4.31 15.38 6.34
N ASN A 104 -3.77 16.03 5.31
CA ASN A 104 -4.45 16.29 4.04
C ASN A 104 -4.66 15.05 3.16
N LEU A 105 -4.04 13.92 3.48
CA LEU A 105 -4.00 12.75 2.60
C LEU A 105 -5.16 11.79 2.92
N VAL A 106 -6.06 11.62 1.95
CA VAL A 106 -7.27 10.81 2.10
C VAL A 106 -7.24 9.64 1.14
N GLY A 107 -7.58 8.46 1.64
CA GLY A 107 -7.51 7.21 0.88
C GLY A 107 -7.97 6.01 1.68
N TYR A 108 -7.70 4.82 1.15
CA TYR A 108 -8.11 3.55 1.77
C TYR A 108 -7.06 2.45 1.62
N ILE A 109 -7.14 1.43 2.48
CA ILE A 109 -6.30 0.24 2.43
C ILE A 109 -6.86 -0.69 1.34
N ALA A 110 -6.13 -0.83 0.24
CA ALA A 110 -6.59 -1.57 -0.94
C ALA A 110 -6.20 -3.06 -0.88
N CYS A 111 -4.99 -3.36 -0.41
CA CYS A 111 -4.47 -4.72 -0.43
C CYS A 111 -3.43 -4.92 0.66
N GLN A 112 -3.10 -6.19 0.90
CA GLN A 112 -1.94 -6.59 1.66
C GLN A 112 -0.85 -7.08 0.72
N PHE A 113 0.36 -6.60 0.91
CA PHE A 113 1.54 -7.06 0.21
C PHE A 113 2.15 -8.27 0.92
N ALA A 114 2.72 -9.18 0.13
CA ALA A 114 3.73 -10.10 0.62
C ALA A 114 5.07 -9.36 0.72
N PRO A 115 6.00 -9.80 1.60
CA PRO A 115 7.36 -9.26 1.67
C PRO A 115 8.21 -9.76 0.48
N VAL A 116 7.71 -9.55 -0.74
CA VAL A 116 8.32 -9.97 -2.00
C VAL A 116 8.13 -8.87 -3.04
N LEU A 117 9.26 -8.38 -3.55
CA LEU A 117 9.32 -7.39 -4.62
C LEU A 117 9.74 -8.06 -5.92
N VAL A 118 8.93 -7.91 -6.96
CA VAL A 118 9.25 -8.41 -8.30
C VAL A 118 9.65 -7.22 -9.17
N LYS A 119 10.85 -7.27 -9.77
CA LYS A 119 11.34 -6.21 -10.66
C LYS A 119 10.33 -5.95 -11.79
N GLU A 120 10.13 -4.68 -12.13
CA GLU A 120 9.13 -4.17 -13.09
C GLU A 120 7.65 -4.35 -12.70
N LYS A 121 7.30 -5.35 -11.87
CA LYS A 121 5.92 -5.60 -11.44
C LYS A 121 5.54 -4.98 -10.10
N GLY A 122 6.53 -4.63 -9.28
CA GLY A 122 6.32 -4.08 -7.94
C GLY A 122 6.06 -5.16 -6.88
N TRP A 123 5.43 -4.74 -5.77
CA TRP A 123 5.15 -5.61 -4.63
C TRP A 123 4.15 -6.69 -5.00
N ARG A 124 4.43 -7.93 -4.58
CA ARG A 124 3.50 -9.03 -4.76
C ARG A 124 2.31 -8.84 -3.82
N ILE A 125 1.09 -8.88 -4.36
CA ILE A 125 -0.14 -8.83 -3.56
C ILE A 125 -0.38 -10.21 -2.94
N ALA A 126 -0.53 -10.25 -1.62
CA ALA A 126 -0.90 -11.44 -0.86
C ALA A 126 -2.43 -11.58 -0.75
N ARG A 127 -3.12 -10.47 -0.43
CA ARG A 127 -4.58 -10.42 -0.29
C ARG A 127 -5.13 -9.13 -0.89
N ASN A 128 -6.27 -9.24 -1.57
CA ASN A 128 -7.09 -8.08 -1.91
C ASN A 128 -8.01 -7.78 -0.72
N LEU A 129 -8.08 -6.50 -0.32
CA LEU A 129 -8.91 -6.04 0.80
C LEU A 129 -10.10 -5.19 0.32
N THR A 130 -10.16 -4.87 -0.98
CA THR A 130 -11.29 -4.12 -1.54
C THR A 130 -12.50 -5.02 -1.80
N PRO A 131 -13.73 -4.49 -1.64
CA PRO A 131 -14.94 -5.15 -2.09
C PRO A 131 -14.89 -5.55 -3.57
N ALA A 132 -15.55 -6.66 -3.92
CA ALA A 132 -15.53 -7.21 -5.28
C ALA A 132 -16.26 -6.34 -6.33
N ASN A 133 -17.09 -5.39 -5.88
CA ASN A 133 -17.87 -4.50 -6.74
C ASN A 133 -17.12 -3.22 -7.13
N ILE A 134 -15.94 -2.97 -6.58
CA ILE A 134 -15.09 -1.85 -7.03
C ILE A 134 -14.37 -2.27 -8.30
N LYS A 135 -14.55 -1.48 -9.36
CA LYS A 135 -13.79 -1.63 -10.60
C LYS A 135 -12.30 -1.59 -10.27
N GLN A 136 -11.63 -2.72 -10.42
CA GLN A 136 -10.17 -2.75 -10.41
C GLN A 136 -9.70 -1.95 -11.63
N GLU A 137 -9.04 -0.83 -11.40
CA GLU A 137 -8.41 -0.08 -12.48
C GLU A 137 -7.29 -0.94 -13.08
N ILE A 138 -7.41 -1.21 -14.38
CA ILE A 138 -6.45 -1.99 -15.13
C ILE A 138 -5.17 -1.15 -15.21
N HIS A 139 -4.11 -1.58 -14.53
CA HIS A 139 -2.77 -1.00 -14.73
C HIS A 139 -2.28 -1.43 -16.12
N LEU A 140 -2.11 -0.47 -17.04
CA LEU A 140 -1.47 -0.64 -18.35
C LEU A 140 0.06 -0.60 -18.23
#